data_AF-A0A3E1R5X8-F1
#
_entry.id   AF-A0A3E1R5X8-F1
#
_cell.length_a   1.000
_cell.length_b   1.000
_cell.length_c   1.000
_cell.angle_alpha   90.00
_cell.angle_beta   90.00
_cell.angle_gamma   90.00
#
_symmetry.space_group_name_H-M   'P 1'
#
loop_
_entity.id
_entity.type
_entity.pdbx_description
1 polymer ?
#
loop_
_entity_poly.entity_id
_entity_poly.type
_entity_poly.pdbx_seq_one_letter_code
_entity_poly.pdbx_strand_id
1 'polypeptide(L)' 'MGRRSHSRSLSIWSNGARVGEWTIPARGDMQLQYDKAWVQSRLGRPLSLS' A
#
# COMPACT_ATOMS: atom_id res chain seq x y z
N MET A 1 10.97 -29.74 -4.64
CA MET A 1 9.95 -28.82 -5.19
C MET A 1 9.67 -27.73 -4.15
N GLY A 2 10.24 -26.54 -4.32
CA GLY A 2 10.04 -25.42 -3.38
C GLY A 2 8.77 -24.64 -3.70
N ARG A 3 7.96 -24.31 -2.67
CA ARG A 3 6.77 -23.46 -2.80
C ARG A 3 7.16 -22.13 -3.47
N ARG A 4 6.45 -21.73 -4.54
CA ARG A 4 6.68 -20.43 -5.19
C ARG A 4 6.51 -19.32 -4.14
N SER A 5 7.42 -18.36 -4.07
CA SER A 5 7.16 -17.17 -3.26
C SER A 5 6.02 -16.38 -3.90
N HIS A 6 5.03 -16.01 -3.10
CA HIS A 6 3.84 -15.30 -3.57
C HIS A 6 3.94 -13.84 -3.18
N SER A 7 3.57 -12.96 -4.12
CA SER A 7 3.29 -11.57 -3.83
C SER A 7 2.07 -11.46 -2.92
N ARG A 8 2.07 -10.48 -2.01
CA ARG A 8 0.93 -10.17 -1.14
C ARG A 8 0.61 -8.68 -1.25
N SER A 9 -0.67 -8.36 -1.36
CA SER A 9 -1.15 -6.98 -1.35
C SER A 9 -2.03 -6.75 -0.12
N LEU A 10 -1.83 -5.62 0.54
CA LEU A 10 -2.59 -5.19 1.71
C LEU A 10 -3.21 -3.83 1.40
N SER A 11 -4.53 -3.71 1.59
CA SER A 11 -5.19 -2.41 1.51
C SER A 11 -5.00 -1.65 2.82
N ILE A 12 -4.54 -0.40 2.73
CA ILE A 12 -4.37 0.49 3.87
C ILE A 12 -5.61 1.37 3.99
N TRP A 13 -6.13 1.49 5.22
CA TRP A 13 -7.29 2.29 5.54
C TRP A 13 -6.97 3.23 6.70
N SER A 14 -7.55 4.43 6.68
CA SER A 14 -7.51 5.39 7.78
C SER A 14 -8.86 6.06 7.92
N ASN A 15 -9.47 5.97 9.11
CA ASN A 15 -10.77 6.59 9.41
C ASN A 15 -11.86 6.25 8.38
N GLY A 16 -11.89 5.00 7.90
CA GLY A 16 -12.86 4.54 6.90
C GLY A 16 -12.55 4.93 5.45
N ALA A 17 -11.49 5.70 5.18
CA ALA A 17 -11.04 6.02 3.84
C ALA A 17 -9.90 5.09 3.39
N ARG A 18 -9.93 4.64 2.13
CA ARG A 18 -8.84 3.86 1.54
C ARG A 18 -7.66 4.79 1.25
N VAL A 19 -6.52 4.49 1.85
CA VAL A 19 -5.29 5.29 1.74
C VAL A 19 -4.45 4.84 0.55
N GLY A 20 -4.36 3.54 0.33
CA GLY A 20 -3.50 2.97 -0.71
C GLY A 20 -3.35 1.46 -0.59
N GLU A 21 -2.43 0.92 -1.37
CA GLU A 21 -2.06 -0.49 -1.38
C GLU A 21 -0.57 -0.65 -1.05
N TRP A 22 -0.27 -1.56 -0.13
CA TRP A 22 1.07 -2.01 0.18
C TRP A 22 1.31 -3.36 -0.49
N THR A 23 2.29 -3.42 -1.39
CA THR A 23 2.69 -4.64 -2.08
C THR A 23 3.99 -5.16 -1.49
N ILE A 24 3.95 -6.41 -1.03
CA ILE A 24 5.10 -7.21 -0.62
C ILE A 24 5.37 -8.19 -1.76
N PRO A 25 6.29 -7.85 -2.69
CA PRO A 25 6.55 -8.72 -3.83
C PRO A 25 7.25 -10.01 -3.39
N ALA A 26 7.18 -11.01 -4.27
CA ALA A 26 7.86 -12.30 -4.07
C ALA A 26 9.40 -12.17 -3.97
N ARG A 27 9.96 -11.09 -4.54
CA ARG A 27 11.37 -10.66 -4.52
C ARG A 27 11.44 -9.14 -4.75
N GLY A 28 12.45 -8.48 -4.21
CA GLY A 28 12.64 -7.03 -4.32
C GLY A 28 11.99 -6.24 -3.19
N ASP A 29 12.02 -4.92 -3.31
CA ASP A 29 11.58 -4.01 -2.25
C ASP A 29 10.06 -3.91 -2.15
N MET A 30 9.60 -3.61 -0.94
CA MET A 30 8.19 -3.32 -0.69
C MET A 30 7.78 -2.00 -1.34
N GLN A 31 6.54 -1.95 -1.83
CA GLN A 31 6.04 -0.81 -2.58
C GLN A 31 4.74 -0.32 -1.96
N LEU A 32 4.66 0.98 -1.71
CA LEU A 32 3.44 1.66 -1.29
C LEU A 32 2.92 2.51 -2.44
N GLN A 33 1.70 2.23 -2.88
CA GLN A 33 0.98 3.04 -3.87
C GLN A 33 -0.21 3.70 -3.19
N TYR A 34 -0.21 5.04 -3.13
CA TYR A 34 -1.38 5.78 -2.63
C TYR A 34 -2.56 5.67 -3.59
N ASP A 35 -3.76 5.59 -3.02
CA ASP A 35 -5.00 5.68 -3.77
C ASP A 35 -5.17 7.10 -4.31
N LYS A 36 -5.61 7.24 -5.56
CA LYS A 36 -5.79 8.55 -6.20
C LYS A 36 -6.79 9.42 -5.42
N ALA A 37 -7.86 8.82 -4.90
CA ALA A 37 -8.85 9.53 -4.11
C ALA A 37 -8.27 10.02 -2.77
N TRP A 38 -7.32 9.28 -2.19
CA TRP A 38 -6.61 9.71 -0.98
C TRP A 38 -5.72 10.93 -1.25
N VAL A 39 -4.94 10.88 -2.33
CA VAL A 39 -4.05 11.99 -2.73
C VAL A 39 -4.84 13.28 -3.00
N GLN A 40 -6.04 13.16 -3.56
CA GLN A 40 -6.92 14.30 -3.87
C GLN A 40 -7.83 14.70 -2.69
N SER A 41 -7.82 13.94 -1.60
CA SER A 41 -8.69 14.19 -0.45
C SER A 41 -8.17 15.35 0.40
N ARG A 42 -9.10 16.13 0.98
CA ARG A 42 -8.77 17.13 2.01
C ARG A 42 -8.17 16.51 3.28
N LEU A 43 -8.43 15.23 3.52
CA LEU A 43 -7.85 14.47 4.63
C LEU A 43 -6.53 13.77 4.23
N GLY A 44 -6.13 13.86 2.96
CA GLY A 44 -4.93 13.23 2.43
C GLY A 44 -3.69 13.69 3.18
N ARG A 45 -2.94 12.74 3.71
CA ARG A 45 -1.62 12.97 4.33
C ARG A 45 -0.72 11.76 4.07
N PRO A 46 0.60 11.94 3.99
CA PRO A 46 1.51 10.82 3.83
C PRO A 46 1.45 9.91 5.06
N LEU A 47 1.71 8.61 4.86
CA LEU A 47 1.76 7.62 5.94
C LEU A 47 2.94 7.87 6.89
N SER A 48 4.04 8.38 6.35
CA SER A 48 5.27 8.78 7.07
C SER A 48 5.94 9.93 6.32
N LEU A 49 6.77 10.72 7.00
CA LEU A 49 7.60 11.80 6.42
C LEU A 49 9.02 11.34 6.05
N SER A 50 9.34 10.07 6.30
CA SER A 50 10.61 9.40 5.97
C SER A 50 10.83 9.24 4.47
#